data_AF-A0A3A0DLQ5-F1
#
_entry.id   AF-A0A3A0DLQ5-F1
#
_cell.length_a   1.000
_cell.length_b   1.000
_cell.length_c   1.000
_cell.angle_alpha   90.00
_cell.angle_beta   90.00
_cell.angle_gamma   90.00
#
_symmetry.space_group_name_H-M   'P 1'
#
loop_
_entity.id
_entity.type
_entity.pdbx_description
1 polymer ?
#
loop_
_entity_poly.entity_id
_entity_poly.type
_entity_poly.pdbx_seq_one_letter_code
_entity_poly.pdbx_strand_id
1 'polypeptide(L)'
;MDLFRSSELAGSSQDLPGPPLCVLIANETGAPVDAARLESAVRLALADSPYDRGEISVAIVDDRTIHRLNRQFLEHDYPTDVLSFPLVDAPPRLEGEIIASLDTAVRYGEEVGWPAADELLLYVVHGALHLAGYRDKEPDDEARMRAAEWAVLAKLGVARGPNDGRWLRCTEDAST
;
A
#
# COMPACT_ATOMS: atom_id res chain seq x y z
N MET A 1 19.87 62.31 11.13
CA MET A 1 20.73 61.24 11.64
C MET A 1 19.81 60.20 12.25
N ASP A 2 19.63 59.08 11.56
CA ASP A 2 19.14 57.77 12.03
C ASP A 2 19.08 56.89 10.76
N LEU A 3 20.21 56.27 10.39
CA LEU A 3 20.60 54.89 10.68
C LEU A 3 19.81 53.86 9.85
N PHE A 4 20.55 53.33 8.88
CA PHE A 4 20.31 52.12 8.08
C PHE A 4 19.51 51.02 8.80
N ARG A 5 18.49 50.51 8.09
CA ARG A 5 18.14 49.07 8.13
C ARG A 5 18.08 48.54 6.71
N SER A 6 19.16 47.88 6.31
CA SER A 6 19.16 46.81 5.31
C SER A 6 18.60 45.51 5.94
N SER A 7 18.33 44.51 5.09
CA SER A 7 17.93 43.12 5.42
C SER A 7 16.41 42.94 5.61
N GLU A 8 15.68 42.10 4.88
CA GLU A 8 16.04 40.90 4.13
C GLU A 8 14.96 40.62 3.06
N LEU A 9 15.40 40.32 1.84
CA LEU A 9 14.65 39.51 0.89
C LEU A 9 14.73 38.06 1.39
N ALA A 10 13.64 37.53 1.92
CA ALA A 10 13.41 36.10 1.94
C ALA A 10 12.08 35.89 1.22
N GLY A 11 12.17 35.55 -0.07
CA GLY A 11 11.04 34.98 -0.76
C GLY A 11 10.62 33.74 0.01
N SER A 12 9.42 33.75 0.58
CA SER A 12 8.75 32.50 0.89
C SER A 12 8.57 31.83 -0.47
N SER A 13 9.41 30.84 -0.77
CA SER A 13 9.11 29.83 -1.78
C SER A 13 7.70 29.38 -1.46
N GLN A 14 6.76 29.85 -2.25
CA GLN A 14 5.36 29.61 -2.01
C GLN A 14 5.18 28.10 -2.05
N ASP A 15 4.60 27.60 -0.97
CA ASP A 15 4.04 26.27 -0.78
C ASP A 15 2.99 26.05 -1.88
N LEU A 16 3.47 25.86 -3.12
CA LEU A 16 2.63 25.41 -4.21
C LEU A 16 2.11 24.06 -3.74
N PRO A 17 0.78 23.88 -3.65
CA PRO A 17 0.24 22.59 -3.26
C PRO A 17 0.82 21.57 -4.23
N GLY A 18 1.59 20.62 -3.69
CA GLY A 18 2.11 19.51 -4.47
C GLY A 18 0.97 18.82 -5.21
N PRO A 19 1.26 18.10 -6.32
CA PRO A 19 0.23 17.40 -7.06
C PRO A 19 -0.60 16.53 -6.10
N PRO A 20 -1.92 16.42 -6.32
CA PRO A 20 -2.76 15.54 -5.52
C PRO A 20 -2.17 14.13 -5.57
N LEU A 21 -2.42 13.35 -4.52
CA LEU A 21 -1.88 11.99 -4.39
C LEU A 21 -2.04 11.19 -5.70
N CYS A 22 -0.91 10.98 -6.36
CA CYS A 22 -0.80 10.24 -7.60
C CYS A 22 -0.49 8.79 -7.29
N VAL A 23 -1.14 7.86 -7.99
CA VAL A 23 -0.88 6.43 -7.86
C VAL A 23 -0.46 5.93 -9.25
N LEU A 24 0.71 5.32 -9.32
CA LEU A 24 1.29 4.79 -10.54
C LEU A 24 1.35 3.27 -10.44
N ILE A 25 0.74 2.55 -11.38
CA ILE A 25 0.77 1.09 -11.43
C ILE A 25 1.67 0.65 -12.57
N ALA A 26 2.72 -0.11 -12.24
CA ALA A 26 3.61 -0.77 -13.19
C ALA A 26 3.40 -2.29 -13.07
N ASN A 27 3.06 -2.93 -14.18
CA ASN A 27 3.00 -4.39 -14.27
C ASN A 27 4.22 -4.88 -15.03
N GLU A 28 5.19 -5.41 -14.30
CA GLU A 28 6.44 -5.97 -14.86
C GLU A 28 6.29 -7.47 -15.16
N THR A 29 5.08 -8.02 -15.00
CA THR A 29 4.76 -9.40 -15.32
C THR A 29 4.19 -9.53 -16.73
N GLY A 30 4.21 -10.75 -17.29
CA GLY A 30 3.53 -11.05 -18.56
C GLY A 30 2.03 -11.32 -18.42
N ALA A 31 1.49 -11.32 -17.20
CA ALA A 31 0.11 -11.68 -16.91
C ALA A 31 -0.77 -10.43 -16.79
N PRO A 32 -2.07 -10.51 -17.14
CA PRO A 32 -2.99 -9.39 -17.00
C PRO A 32 -3.27 -9.08 -15.52
N VAL A 33 -3.29 -7.80 -15.18
CA VAL A 33 -3.69 -7.30 -13.85
C VAL A 33 -4.69 -6.14 -14.01
N ASP A 34 -5.62 -6.01 -13.07
CA ASP A 34 -6.59 -4.91 -13.05
C ASP A 34 -5.97 -3.68 -12.36
N ALA A 35 -5.23 -2.89 -13.14
CA ALA A 35 -4.55 -1.70 -12.64
C ALA A 35 -5.52 -0.67 -12.01
N ALA A 36 -6.75 -0.54 -12.53
CA ALA A 36 -7.73 0.41 -12.00
C ALA A 36 -8.22 -0.02 -10.61
N ARG A 37 -8.42 -1.33 -10.40
CA ARG A 37 -8.79 -1.89 -9.10
C ARG A 37 -7.64 -1.76 -8.09
N LEU A 38 -6.39 -1.96 -8.51
CA LEU A 38 -5.20 -1.75 -7.68
C LEU A 38 -5.03 -0.27 -7.27
N GLU A 39 -5.19 0.67 -8.21
CA GLU A 39 -5.18 2.10 -7.90
C GLU A 39 -6.27 2.45 -6.88
N SER A 40 -7.49 1.96 -7.11
CA SER A 40 -8.61 2.19 -6.18
C SER A 40 -8.30 1.65 -4.78
N ALA A 41 -7.62 0.51 -4.69
CA ALA A 41 -7.21 -0.08 -3.42
C ALA A 41 -6.25 0.83 -2.63
N VAL A 42 -5.22 1.37 -3.28
CA VAL A 42 -4.28 2.32 -2.66
C VAL A 42 -5.03 3.57 -2.17
N ARG A 43 -5.87 4.16 -3.03
CA ARG A 43 -6.64 5.36 -2.68
C ARG A 43 -7.57 5.14 -1.48
N LEU A 44 -8.25 4.01 -1.45
CA LEU A 44 -9.15 3.66 -0.34
C LEU A 44 -8.39 3.40 0.96
N ALA A 45 -7.23 2.75 0.90
CA ALA A 45 -6.37 2.50 2.06
C ALA A 45 -5.82 3.81 2.66
N LEU A 46 -5.54 4.80 1.82
CA LEU A 46 -5.00 6.10 2.23
C LEU A 46 -6.09 7.16 2.51
N ALA A 47 -7.37 6.85 2.31
CA ALA A 47 -8.46 7.83 2.34
C ALA A 47 -8.61 8.55 3.69
N ASP A 48 -8.37 7.85 4.80
CA ASP A 48 -8.47 8.39 6.17
C ASP A 48 -7.09 8.79 6.75
N SER A 49 -6.05 8.82 5.90
CA SER A 49 -4.70 9.20 6.28
C SER A 49 -4.50 10.73 6.27
N PRO A 50 -3.46 11.27 6.93
CA PRO A 50 -3.18 12.70 6.89
C PRO A 50 -2.52 13.16 5.56
N TYR A 51 -2.44 12.28 4.55
CA TYR A 51 -1.73 12.53 3.29
C TYR A 51 -2.70 12.84 2.15
N ASP A 52 -2.54 14.00 1.52
CA ASP A 52 -3.37 14.45 0.40
C ASP A 52 -2.59 14.68 -0.91
N ARG A 53 -1.26 14.66 -0.84
CA ARG A 53 -0.36 14.94 -1.97
C ARG A 53 0.86 14.02 -1.99
N GLY A 54 1.47 13.89 -3.18
CA GLY A 54 2.65 13.05 -3.39
C GLY A 54 2.41 11.93 -4.39
N GLU A 55 3.22 10.87 -4.33
CA GLU A 55 3.27 9.81 -5.35
C GLU A 55 3.48 8.44 -4.71
N ILE A 56 2.57 7.50 -4.99
CA ILE A 56 2.71 6.09 -4.64
C ILE A 56 2.92 5.29 -5.92
N SER A 57 4.06 4.60 -6.02
CA SER A 57 4.29 3.63 -7.08
C SER A 57 3.92 2.22 -6.59
N VAL A 58 3.27 1.45 -7.46
CA VAL A 58 2.97 0.04 -7.22
C VAL A 58 3.56 -0.78 -8.36
N ALA A 59 4.52 -1.64 -8.06
CA ALA A 59 5.14 -2.55 -9.01
C ALA A 59 4.64 -3.98 -8.76
N ILE A 60 4.02 -4.58 -9.77
CA ILE A 60 3.65 -6.00 -9.75
C ILE A 60 4.76 -6.78 -10.42
N VAL A 61 5.33 -7.73 -9.69
CA VAL A 61 6.56 -8.45 -10.09
C VAL A 61 6.42 -9.96 -9.91
N ASP A 62 7.42 -10.71 -10.39
CA ASP A 62 7.58 -12.14 -10.17
C ASP A 62 8.29 -12.46 -8.83
N ASP A 63 8.23 -13.72 -8.39
CA ASP A 63 8.84 -14.16 -7.12
C ASP A 63 10.36 -14.00 -7.13
N ARG A 64 10.99 -14.17 -8.31
CA ARG A 64 12.43 -14.00 -8.48
C ARG A 64 12.85 -12.56 -8.20
N THR A 65 12.06 -11.60 -8.67
CA THR A 65 12.31 -10.18 -8.53
C THR A 65 12.08 -9.73 -7.11
N ILE A 66 10.95 -10.09 -6.48
CA ILE A 66 10.69 -9.69 -5.09
C ILE A 66 11.72 -10.29 -4.13
N HIS A 67 12.13 -11.54 -4.33
CA HIS A 67 13.16 -12.18 -3.51
C HIS A 67 14.51 -11.47 -3.61
N ARG A 68 14.92 -11.09 -4.82
CA ARG A 68 16.13 -10.28 -5.03
C ARG A 68 16.05 -8.95 -4.30
N LEU A 69 14.91 -8.26 -4.36
CA LEU A 69 14.70 -6.97 -3.71
C LEU A 69 14.68 -7.11 -2.18
N ASN A 70 14.01 -8.13 -1.65
CA ASN A 70 13.96 -8.44 -0.22
C ASN A 70 15.38 -8.67 0.34
N ARG A 71 16.21 -9.43 -0.39
CA ARG A 71 17.61 -9.64 -0.01
C ARG A 71 18.44 -8.36 -0.10
N GLN A 72 18.25 -7.56 -1.15
CA GLN A 72 19.05 -6.37 -1.41
C GLN A 72 18.76 -5.23 -0.41
N PHE A 73 17.49 -5.03 -0.05
CA PHE A 73 17.07 -3.87 0.74
C PHE A 73 16.76 -4.20 2.21
N LEU A 74 16.37 -5.44 2.52
CA LEU A 74 16.00 -5.87 3.88
C LEU A 74 16.88 -7.01 4.43
N GLU A 75 17.91 -7.45 3.69
CA GLU A 75 18.83 -8.53 4.09
C GLU A 75 18.14 -9.88 4.39
N HIS A 76 16.94 -10.08 3.82
CA HIS A 76 16.14 -11.30 3.98
C HIS A 76 16.25 -12.20 2.75
N ASP A 77 16.77 -13.42 2.92
CA ASP A 77 16.98 -14.38 1.83
C ASP A 77 15.80 -15.35 1.65
N TYR A 78 14.61 -14.80 1.43
CA TYR A 78 13.39 -15.56 1.07
C TYR A 78 12.41 -14.69 0.24
N PRO A 79 11.56 -15.28 -0.61
CA PRO A 79 10.49 -14.53 -1.28
C PRO A 79 9.45 -14.07 -0.26
N THR A 80 8.95 -12.85 -0.45
CA THR A 80 7.84 -12.30 0.33
C THR A 80 6.69 -11.96 -0.61
N ASP A 81 5.50 -11.79 -0.06
CA ASP A 81 4.29 -11.34 -0.74
C ASP A 81 4.35 -9.88 -1.19
N VAL A 82 4.75 -8.98 -0.28
CA VAL A 82 4.80 -7.54 -0.50
C VAL A 82 5.98 -6.89 0.22
N LEU A 83 6.55 -5.87 -0.41
CA LEU A 83 7.48 -4.92 0.19
C LEU A 83 6.87 -3.52 0.13
N SER A 84 7.12 -2.70 1.13
CA SER A 84 6.65 -1.32 1.18
C SER A 84 7.75 -0.40 1.69
N PHE A 85 8.07 0.62 0.91
CA PHE A 85 9.17 1.54 1.17
C PHE A 85 8.64 2.97 1.24
N PRO A 86 8.57 3.59 2.44
CA PRO A 86 8.31 5.02 2.54
C PRO A 86 9.56 5.79 2.08
N LEU A 87 9.43 6.58 1.02
CA LEU A 87 10.50 7.44 0.49
C LEU A 87 10.43 8.84 1.10
N VAL A 88 9.22 9.38 1.24
CA VAL A 88 8.94 10.61 1.98
C VAL A 88 7.71 10.41 2.84
N ASP A 89 7.88 10.61 4.14
CA ASP A 89 6.83 10.61 5.15
C ASP A 89 6.85 11.99 5.84
N ALA A 90 6.04 12.92 5.33
CA ALA A 90 5.97 14.28 5.84
C ALA A 90 4.58 14.89 5.57
N PRO A 91 3.58 14.64 6.43
CA PRO A 91 2.22 15.12 6.22
C PRO A 91 2.14 16.62 5.85
N PRO A 92 1.33 16.99 4.84
CA PRO A 92 0.36 16.13 4.15
C PRO A 92 0.92 15.40 2.91
N ARG A 93 2.26 15.31 2.76
CA ARG A 93 2.93 14.67 1.62
C ARG A 93 3.39 13.24 1.95
N LEU A 94 3.08 12.29 1.06
CA LEU A 94 3.56 10.91 1.11
C LEU A 94 4.15 10.51 -0.24
N GLU A 95 5.37 9.97 -0.23
CA GLU A 95 5.95 9.26 -1.37
C GLU A 95 6.40 7.88 -0.94
N GLY A 96 6.06 6.85 -1.71
CA GLY A 96 6.41 5.49 -1.36
C GLY A 96 6.26 4.51 -2.51
N GLU A 97 6.88 3.36 -2.34
CA GLU A 97 6.82 2.26 -3.29
C GLU A 97 6.20 1.03 -2.64
N ILE A 98 5.31 0.36 -3.36
CA ILE A 98 4.74 -0.94 -3.01
C ILE A 98 5.17 -1.92 -4.09
N ILE A 99 5.82 -3.01 -3.72
CA ILE A 99 6.21 -4.06 -4.64
C ILE A 99 5.49 -5.34 -4.23
N ALA A 100 4.62 -5.87 -5.07
CA ALA A 100 3.80 -7.04 -4.77
C ALA A 100 4.09 -8.19 -5.75
N SER A 101 4.23 -9.41 -5.23
CA SER A 101 4.47 -10.59 -6.06
C SER A 101 3.17 -11.21 -6.55
N LEU A 102 3.01 -11.29 -7.87
CA LEU A 102 1.89 -12.01 -8.49
C LEU A 102 2.03 -13.52 -8.32
N ASP A 103 3.25 -14.05 -8.44
CA ASP A 103 3.49 -15.49 -8.32
C ASP A 103 3.12 -16.01 -6.93
N THR A 104 3.47 -15.26 -5.89
CA THR A 104 3.08 -15.57 -4.51
C THR A 104 1.57 -15.48 -4.33
N ALA A 105 0.90 -14.48 -4.91
CA ALA A 105 -0.56 -14.37 -4.85
C ALA A 105 -1.27 -15.55 -5.54
N VAL A 106 -0.75 -16.00 -6.69
CA VAL A 106 -1.27 -17.18 -7.40
C VAL A 106 -1.09 -18.43 -6.56
N ARG A 107 0.14 -18.70 -6.10
CA ARG A 107 0.45 -19.89 -5.31
C ARG A 107 -0.37 -19.95 -4.03
N TYR A 108 -0.41 -18.86 -3.26
CA TYR A 108 -1.16 -18.82 -2.02
C TYR A 108 -2.67 -18.88 -2.25
N GLY A 109 -3.18 -18.17 -3.26
CA GLY A 109 -4.59 -18.23 -3.64
C GLY A 109 -5.05 -19.65 -3.98
N GLU A 110 -4.23 -20.44 -4.67
CA GLU A 110 -4.49 -21.86 -4.91
C GLU A 110 -4.52 -22.69 -3.62
N GLU A 111 -3.57 -22.45 -2.70
CA GLU A 111 -3.48 -23.14 -1.41
C GLU A 111 -4.71 -22.91 -0.53
N VAL A 112 -5.26 -21.68 -0.52
CA VAL A 112 -6.38 -21.28 0.36
C VAL A 112 -7.73 -21.19 -0.34
N GLY A 113 -7.79 -21.52 -1.64
CA GLY A 113 -9.02 -21.51 -2.43
C GLY A 113 -9.59 -20.11 -2.67
N TRP A 114 -8.73 -19.10 -2.86
CA TRP A 114 -9.10 -17.70 -3.05
C TRP A 114 -8.54 -17.14 -4.36
N PRO A 115 -9.25 -16.24 -5.07
CA PRO A 115 -8.76 -15.72 -6.34
C PRO A 115 -7.44 -14.97 -6.17
N ALA A 116 -6.45 -15.28 -7.01
CA ALA A 116 -5.16 -14.60 -7.02
C ALA A 116 -5.27 -13.08 -7.16
N ALA A 117 -6.29 -12.59 -7.88
CA ALA A 117 -6.57 -11.16 -8.01
C ALA A 117 -6.99 -10.51 -6.70
N ASP A 118 -7.72 -11.22 -5.83
CA ASP A 118 -8.13 -10.71 -4.52
C ASP A 118 -6.98 -10.81 -3.50
N GLU A 119 -6.14 -11.85 -3.59
CA GLU A 119 -4.90 -11.95 -2.81
C GLU A 119 -3.90 -10.85 -3.18
N LEU A 120 -3.73 -10.56 -4.48
CA LEU A 120 -2.89 -9.46 -4.92
C LEU A 120 -3.42 -8.10 -4.44
N LEU A 121 -4.74 -7.91 -4.43
CA LEU A 121 -5.33 -6.71 -3.85
C LEU A 121 -5.05 -6.61 -2.37
N LEU A 122 -5.13 -7.71 -1.63
CA LEU A 122 -4.75 -7.71 -0.22
C LEU A 122 -3.31 -7.24 -0.04
N TYR A 123 -2.37 -7.74 -0.84
CA TYR A 123 -0.96 -7.32 -0.76
C TYR A 123 -0.80 -5.82 -0.99
N VAL A 124 -1.47 -5.27 -2.01
CA VAL A 124 -1.42 -3.83 -2.29
C VAL A 124 -2.08 -3.00 -1.18
N VAL A 125 -3.22 -3.44 -0.64
CA VAL A 125 -3.88 -2.79 0.51
C VAL A 125 -2.98 -2.83 1.74
N HIS A 126 -2.40 -3.99 2.03
CA HIS A 126 -1.50 -4.19 3.16
C HIS A 126 -0.30 -3.24 3.07
N GLY A 127 0.34 -3.16 1.91
CA GLY A 127 1.44 -2.25 1.68
C GLY A 127 1.05 -0.77 1.81
N ALA A 128 -0.10 -0.38 1.26
CA ALA A 128 -0.59 0.99 1.38
C ALA A 128 -0.93 1.38 2.83
N LEU A 129 -1.47 0.44 3.63
CA LEU A 129 -1.74 0.67 5.05
C LEU A 129 -0.46 0.85 5.86
N HIS A 130 0.61 0.09 5.56
CA HIS A 130 1.93 0.35 6.15
C HIS A 130 2.43 1.76 5.82
N LEU A 131 2.27 2.23 4.58
CA LEU A 131 2.60 3.62 4.20
C LEU A 131 1.72 4.65 4.92
N ALA A 132 0.48 4.31 5.28
CA ALA A 132 -0.38 5.14 6.13
C ALA A 132 -0.01 5.13 7.63
N GLY A 133 1.00 4.33 8.02
CA GLY A 133 1.47 4.24 9.41
C GLY A 133 0.82 3.12 10.23
N TYR A 134 0.08 2.20 9.61
CA TYR A 134 -0.38 0.99 10.30
C TYR A 134 0.81 0.08 10.64
N ARG A 135 0.64 -0.74 11.68
CA ARG A 135 1.59 -1.75 12.13
C ARG A 135 0.86 -3.08 12.30
N ASP A 136 1.60 -4.16 12.35
CA ASP A 136 1.08 -5.53 12.43
C ASP A 136 1.95 -6.49 13.27
N LYS A 137 2.89 -5.95 14.05
CA LYS A 137 3.81 -6.77 14.86
C LYS A 137 3.23 -7.17 16.21
N GLU A 138 2.32 -6.36 16.76
CA GLU A 138 1.66 -6.61 18.03
C GLU A 138 0.22 -7.09 17.77
N PRO A 139 -0.36 -7.98 18.60
CA PRO A 139 -1.68 -8.55 18.35
C PRO A 139 -2.81 -7.52 18.16
N ASP A 140 -2.78 -6.43 18.93
CA ASP A 140 -3.79 -5.36 18.82
C ASP A 140 -3.63 -4.56 17.52
N ASP A 141 -2.39 -4.32 17.10
CA ASP A 141 -2.07 -3.64 15.86
C ASP A 141 -2.41 -4.52 14.65
N GLU A 142 -2.08 -5.81 14.70
CA GLU A 142 -2.47 -6.81 13.71
C GLU A 142 -3.99 -6.84 13.55
N ALA A 143 -4.76 -6.93 14.64
CA ALA A 143 -6.22 -6.95 14.59
C ALA A 143 -6.79 -5.67 13.95
N ARG A 144 -6.22 -4.50 14.26
CA ARG A 144 -6.60 -3.22 13.64
C ARG A 144 -6.27 -3.19 12.16
N MET A 145 -5.10 -3.69 11.77
CA MET A 145 -4.69 -3.76 10.37
C MET A 145 -5.59 -4.71 9.58
N ARG A 146 -5.90 -5.90 10.11
CA ARG A 146 -6.81 -6.86 9.46
C ARG A 146 -8.21 -6.28 9.27
N ALA A 147 -8.73 -5.54 10.25
CA ALA A 147 -10.02 -4.86 10.11
C ALA A 147 -10.00 -3.78 9.02
N ALA A 148 -8.91 -3.00 8.93
CA ALA A 148 -8.73 -1.99 7.89
C ALA A 148 -8.61 -2.61 6.48
N GLU A 149 -7.83 -3.69 6.35
CA GLU A 149 -7.72 -4.46 5.10
C GLU A 149 -9.10 -4.93 4.62
N TRP A 150 -9.86 -5.58 5.50
CA TRP A 150 -11.19 -6.07 5.16
C TRP A 150 -12.14 -4.93 4.75
N ALA A 151 -12.11 -3.80 5.46
CA ALA A 151 -12.94 -2.65 5.13
C ALA A 151 -12.65 -2.10 3.73
N VAL A 152 -11.38 -2.10 3.30
CA VAL A 152 -10.99 -1.68 1.94
C VAL A 152 -11.42 -2.74 0.91
N LEU A 153 -11.12 -4.01 1.15
CA LEU A 153 -11.48 -5.11 0.23
C LEU A 153 -12.99 -5.20 0.01
N ALA A 154 -13.80 -5.03 1.07
CA ALA A 154 -15.26 -5.02 0.96
C ALA A 154 -15.77 -3.88 0.07
N LYS A 155 -15.19 -2.67 0.18
CA LYS A 155 -15.50 -1.53 -0.72
C LYS A 155 -15.14 -1.81 -2.18
N LEU A 156 -14.17 -2.70 -2.43
CA LEU A 156 -13.76 -3.16 -3.76
C LEU A 156 -14.54 -4.39 -4.26
N GLY A 157 -15.62 -4.77 -3.57
CA GLY A 157 -16.53 -5.85 -3.97
C GLY A 157 -16.01 -7.26 -3.67
N VAL A 158 -15.00 -7.40 -2.81
CA VAL A 158 -14.56 -8.72 -2.34
C VAL A 158 -15.62 -9.29 -1.40
N ALA A 159 -16.32 -10.33 -1.86
CA ALA A 159 -17.49 -10.87 -1.16
C ALA A 159 -17.14 -11.87 -0.04
N ARG A 160 -16.00 -12.55 -0.14
CA ARG A 160 -15.57 -13.56 0.83
C ARG A 160 -14.06 -13.56 0.99
N GLY A 161 -13.59 -13.88 2.18
CA GLY A 161 -12.17 -14.13 2.46
C GLY A 161 -11.65 -15.48 1.97
N PRO A 162 -10.33 -15.71 2.09
CA PRO A 162 -9.71 -17.01 1.88
C PRO A 162 -10.14 -18.04 2.94
N ASN A 163 -9.95 -19.32 2.63
CA ASN A 163 -10.28 -20.42 3.55
C ASN A 163 -9.12 -20.74 4.53
N ASP A 164 -8.46 -19.72 5.06
CA ASP A 164 -7.32 -19.84 6.00
C ASP A 164 -7.68 -19.36 7.42
N GLY A 165 -8.87 -18.77 7.60
CA GLY A 165 -9.35 -18.28 8.88
C GLY A 165 -9.09 -16.79 9.16
N ARG A 166 -8.35 -16.07 8.30
CA ARG A 166 -7.86 -14.70 8.55
C ARG A 166 -8.96 -13.69 8.88
N TRP A 167 -10.17 -13.90 8.35
CA TRP A 167 -11.31 -12.99 8.53
C TRP A 167 -12.61 -13.69 8.94
N LEU A 168 -12.55 -14.87 9.56
CA LEU A 168 -13.76 -15.62 9.96
C LEU A 168 -14.81 -14.73 10.64
N ARG A 169 -14.37 -13.86 11.56
CA ARG A 169 -15.25 -12.94 12.30
C ARG A 169 -15.79 -11.78 11.47
N CYS A 170 -15.08 -11.34 10.42
CA CYS A 170 -15.48 -10.20 9.60
C CYS A 170 -16.39 -10.59 8.43
N THR A 171 -16.33 -11.85 7.98
CA THR A 171 -17.15 -12.38 6.88
C THR A 171 -18.54 -12.85 7.32
N GLU A 172 -18.70 -13.21 8.60
CA GLU A 172 -19.99 -13.66 9.16
C GLU A 172 -21.00 -12.49 9.30
N ASP A 173 -20.51 -11.29 9.62
CA ASP A 173 -21.36 -10.09 9.80
C ASP A 173 -21.88 -9.49 8.49
N ALA A 174 -21.31 -9.85 7.33
CA ALA A 174 -21.72 -9.34 6.02
C ALA A 174 -22.90 -10.11 5.38
N SER A 175 -23.41 -11.15 6.05
CA SER A 175 -24.48 -12.02 5.53
C SER A 175 -25.83 -11.89 6.26
N THR A 176 -26.04 -10.83 7.06
CA THR A 176 -27.33 -10.56 7.73
C THR A 176 -28.03 -9.34 7.16
#